data_AF-A0A511FFP9-F1
#
_entry.id   AF-A0A511FFP9-F1
#
_cell.length_a   1.000
_cell.length_b   1.000
_cell.length_c   1.000
_cell.angle_alpha   90.00
_cell.angle_beta   90.00
_cell.angle_gamma   90.00
#
_symmetry.space_group_name_H-M   'P 1'
#
loop_
_entity.id
_entity.type
_entity.pdbx_description
1 polymer ?
#
loop_
_entity_poly.entity_id
_entity_poly.type
_entity_poly.pdbx_seq_one_letter_code
_entity_poly.pdbx_strand_id
1 'polypeptide(L)'
;MVAALPEVDPSGTACQRWSGGSHSFVRTRDGGFDPARYAVEPLPEAAAKAYVTTHHYSGTYPAAAARYGLYLHEPDGPALVGVAVFGIPAQAKVLTAVFPDLAPYTQSLELSRFVLEGPRGGAVRAPANSESWFLARCFEHLAARGVDGVVSFADPVPRRVGGTTLFPGHIGTIYQASNARYTGRGTARTLTVLPDGTTLTARAQQKVRAREQGHGYVERRLIALGATVPRAGQDPADWLAAALHEVGAARVRHGGCLRYAFTTSRTARRRTRIALPGRPYVKTIDQAA
;
A
#
# COMPACT_ATOMS: atom_id res chain seq x y z
N MET A 1 24.31 -14.42 -6.76
CA MET A 1 23.86 -14.13 -5.38
C MET A 1 22.64 -13.22 -5.43
N VAL A 2 21.61 -13.45 -4.61
CA VAL A 2 20.42 -12.57 -4.52
C VAL A 2 20.70 -11.47 -3.51
N ALA A 3 20.68 -10.21 -3.93
CA ALA A 3 20.90 -9.08 -3.02
C ALA A 3 19.67 -8.84 -2.13
N ALA A 4 19.89 -8.41 -0.89
CA ALA A 4 18.85 -7.84 -0.03
C ALA A 4 18.73 -6.35 -0.31
N LEU A 5 17.51 -5.79 -0.24
CA LEU A 5 17.34 -4.35 -0.38
C LEU A 5 17.54 -3.65 0.96
N PRO A 6 18.29 -2.53 0.99
CA PRO A 6 18.37 -1.71 2.18
C PRO A 6 16.99 -1.17 2.54
N GLU A 7 16.72 -1.01 3.84
CA GLU A 7 15.47 -0.41 4.33
C GLU A 7 15.65 1.10 4.58
N VAL A 8 14.55 1.84 4.64
CA VAL A 8 14.57 3.25 5.02
C VAL A 8 14.92 3.45 6.48
N ASP A 9 15.60 4.56 6.76
CA ASP A 9 15.77 5.04 8.12
C ASP A 9 14.43 5.51 8.71
N PRO A 10 13.98 4.94 9.85
CA PRO A 10 12.78 5.37 10.54
C PRO A 10 12.87 6.75 11.23
N SER A 11 14.03 7.40 11.27
CA SER A 11 14.27 8.66 12.00
C SER A 11 13.56 9.91 11.43
N GLY A 12 12.95 9.80 10.23
CA GLY A 12 12.27 10.93 9.59
C GLY A 12 10.93 11.30 10.23
N THR A 13 10.75 12.60 10.55
CA THR A 13 9.48 13.17 11.03
C THR A 13 8.57 13.70 9.92
N ALA A 14 8.98 13.57 8.67
CA ALA A 14 8.25 14.09 7.53
C ALA A 14 7.18 13.10 7.05
N CYS A 15 6.01 13.63 6.68
CA CYS A 15 4.86 12.86 6.24
C CYS A 15 4.85 12.77 4.72
N GLN A 16 4.84 11.54 4.20
CA GLN A 16 4.86 11.29 2.76
C GLN A 16 3.53 11.69 2.10
N ARG A 17 3.63 12.22 0.87
CA ARG A 17 2.54 12.57 -0.04
C ARG A 17 2.81 12.05 -1.45
N TRP A 18 1.78 12.09 -2.28
CA TRP A 18 1.79 11.54 -3.63
C TRP A 18 1.11 12.46 -4.63
N SER A 19 1.78 12.74 -5.74
CA SER A 19 1.25 13.51 -6.87
C SER A 19 1.78 12.94 -8.18
N GLY A 20 0.90 12.42 -9.05
CA GLY A 20 1.29 11.90 -10.36
C GLY A 20 2.33 10.78 -10.31
N GLY A 21 2.30 9.92 -9.29
CA GLY A 21 3.30 8.87 -9.07
C GLY A 21 4.58 9.32 -8.39
N SER A 22 4.78 10.63 -8.22
CA SER A 22 5.93 11.21 -7.50
C SER A 22 5.61 11.38 -6.03
N HIS A 23 6.58 11.05 -5.17
CA HIS A 23 6.46 11.27 -3.74
C HIS A 23 6.99 12.67 -3.37
N SER A 24 6.42 13.23 -2.32
CA SER A 24 6.93 14.42 -1.65
C SER A 24 6.75 14.28 -0.14
N PHE A 25 7.28 15.22 0.62
CA PHE A 25 7.20 15.20 2.07
C PHE A 25 6.72 16.54 2.60
N VAL A 26 5.82 16.49 3.58
CA VAL A 26 5.34 17.66 4.32
C VAL A 26 5.65 17.48 5.80
N ARG A 27 5.97 18.56 6.50
CA ARG A 27 6.27 18.57 7.94
C ARG A 27 5.21 19.37 8.67
N THR A 28 5.08 19.14 9.97
CA THR A 28 4.17 19.93 10.83
C THR A 28 4.47 21.42 10.78
N ARG A 29 5.73 21.81 10.59
CA ARG A 29 6.13 23.22 10.44
C ARG A 29 5.73 23.85 9.11
N ASP A 30 5.34 23.05 8.11
CA ASP A 30 5.02 23.51 6.76
C ASP A 30 3.54 23.92 6.62
N GLY A 31 2.78 23.90 7.74
CA GLY A 31 1.39 24.27 7.81
C GLY A 31 0.65 23.49 8.90
N GLY A 32 -0.14 24.19 9.71
CA GLY A 32 -1.01 23.56 10.70
C GLY A 32 -2.17 22.82 10.02
N PHE A 33 -2.52 21.64 10.53
CA PHE A 33 -3.74 20.96 10.14
C PHE A 33 -4.92 21.50 10.94
N ASP A 34 -5.91 22.04 10.24
CA ASP A 34 -7.18 22.47 10.80
C ASP A 34 -8.29 21.51 10.32
N PRO A 35 -8.83 20.65 11.19
CA PRO A 35 -9.85 19.68 10.81
C PRO A 35 -11.17 20.32 10.35
N ALA A 36 -11.47 21.57 10.73
CA ALA A 36 -12.70 22.25 10.32
C ALA A 36 -12.75 22.53 8.81
N ARG A 37 -11.60 22.46 8.14
CA ARG A 37 -11.48 22.64 6.69
C ARG A 37 -11.70 21.35 5.89
N TYR A 38 -11.92 20.22 6.56
CA TYR A 38 -11.95 18.92 5.90
C TYR A 38 -13.18 18.10 6.26
N ALA A 39 -13.61 17.28 5.30
CA ALA A 39 -14.63 16.26 5.48
C ALA A 39 -14.11 14.89 5.02
N VAL A 40 -14.70 13.83 5.56
CA VAL A 40 -14.37 12.44 5.22
C VAL A 40 -15.64 11.70 4.89
N GLU A 41 -15.77 11.32 3.62
CA GLU A 41 -17.01 10.75 3.07
C GLU A 41 -16.74 9.46 2.29
N PRO A 42 -17.73 8.53 2.22
CA PRO A 42 -17.68 7.39 1.32
C PRO A 42 -17.42 7.81 -0.13
N LEU A 43 -16.58 7.06 -0.84
CA LEU A 43 -16.14 7.41 -2.19
C LEU A 43 -16.48 6.32 -3.23
N PRO A 44 -17.21 6.66 -4.32
CA PRO A 44 -17.56 5.72 -5.37
C PRO A 44 -16.40 4.95 -6.02
N GLU A 45 -16.74 3.83 -6.67
CA GLU A 45 -15.75 2.92 -7.25
C GLU A 45 -14.86 3.57 -8.33
N ALA A 46 -15.49 4.26 -9.27
CA ALA A 46 -14.77 4.88 -10.36
C ALA A 46 -13.80 5.97 -9.82
N ALA A 47 -14.27 6.81 -8.90
CA ALA A 47 -13.52 7.97 -8.41
C ALA A 47 -12.26 7.58 -7.61
N ALA A 48 -12.37 6.69 -6.62
CA ALA A 48 -11.17 6.28 -5.88
C ALA A 48 -10.21 5.44 -6.75
N LYS A 49 -10.71 4.72 -7.75
CA LYS A 49 -9.86 3.99 -8.70
C LYS A 49 -9.03 4.97 -9.50
N ALA A 50 -9.68 5.94 -10.15
CA ALA A 50 -9.02 6.99 -10.91
C ALA A 50 -7.98 7.72 -10.05
N TYR A 51 -8.36 8.19 -8.87
CA TYR A 51 -7.45 8.92 -7.98
C TYR A 51 -6.21 8.09 -7.61
N VAL A 52 -6.39 6.85 -7.16
CA VAL A 52 -5.27 5.99 -6.74
C VAL A 52 -4.36 5.65 -7.90
N THR A 53 -4.91 5.29 -9.08
CA THR A 53 -4.08 4.94 -10.24
C THR A 53 -3.28 6.11 -10.77
N THR A 54 -3.81 7.33 -10.65
CA THR A 54 -3.12 8.56 -11.07
C THR A 54 -2.03 8.98 -10.09
N HIS A 55 -2.26 8.85 -8.78
CA HIS A 55 -1.36 9.46 -7.78
C HIS A 55 -0.38 8.47 -7.15
N HIS A 56 -0.78 7.21 -6.93
CA HIS A 56 0.06 6.24 -6.25
C HIS A 56 1.13 5.65 -7.18
N TYR A 57 2.37 5.51 -6.70
CA TYR A 57 3.50 5.00 -7.52
C TYR A 57 3.23 3.64 -8.20
N SER A 58 2.38 2.80 -7.59
CA SER A 58 2.11 1.47 -8.14
C SER A 58 1.20 1.48 -9.36
N GLY A 59 0.53 2.59 -9.67
CA GLY A 59 -0.40 2.73 -10.79
C GLY A 59 -1.57 1.72 -10.79
N THR A 60 -1.85 1.07 -9.66
CA THR A 60 -2.73 -0.10 -9.59
C THR A 60 -3.73 0.00 -8.45
N TYR A 61 -4.96 -0.43 -8.76
CA TYR A 61 -6.08 -0.40 -7.83
C TYR A 61 -6.38 -1.81 -7.26
N PRO A 62 -6.44 -1.99 -5.93
CA PRO A 62 -6.77 -3.26 -5.31
C PRO A 62 -8.29 -3.52 -5.33
N ALA A 63 -8.69 -4.77 -5.04
CA ALA A 63 -10.09 -5.07 -4.73
C ALA A 63 -10.50 -4.35 -3.45
N ALA A 64 -11.63 -3.64 -3.47
CA ALA A 64 -12.07 -2.76 -2.40
C ALA A 64 -13.40 -3.22 -1.79
N ALA A 65 -13.50 -3.20 -0.45
CA ALA A 65 -14.74 -3.42 0.30
C ALA A 65 -15.33 -2.09 0.81
N ALA A 66 -14.47 -1.13 1.15
CA ALA A 66 -14.88 0.22 1.55
C ALA A 66 -13.83 1.25 1.15
N ARG A 67 -14.26 2.45 0.77
CA ARG A 67 -13.38 3.53 0.31
C ARG A 67 -13.89 4.86 0.81
N TYR A 68 -12.97 5.75 1.15
CA TYR A 68 -13.29 7.07 1.65
C TYR A 68 -12.39 8.11 0.99
N GLY A 69 -12.94 9.29 0.76
CA GLY A 69 -12.22 10.47 0.30
C GLY A 69 -11.97 11.42 1.46
N LEU A 70 -10.80 12.05 1.47
CA LEU A 70 -10.52 13.25 2.25
C LEU A 70 -10.82 14.44 1.34
N TYR A 71 -11.80 15.25 1.75
CA TYR A 71 -12.22 16.43 1.01
C TYR A 71 -11.78 17.69 1.73
N LEU A 72 -11.14 18.60 1.00
CA LEU A 72 -10.85 19.97 1.44
C LEU A 72 -12.01 20.86 1.03
N HIS A 73 -12.55 21.64 1.95
CA HIS A 73 -13.54 22.67 1.65
C HIS A 73 -12.86 23.82 0.89
N GLU A 74 -13.32 24.07 -0.34
CA GLU A 74 -12.89 25.18 -1.19
C GLU A 74 -14.15 25.99 -1.60
N PRO A 75 -14.00 27.28 -1.98
CA PRO A 75 -15.12 28.13 -2.40
C PRO A 75 -15.94 27.55 -3.57
N ASP A 76 -15.27 26.91 -4.52
CA ASP A 76 -15.88 26.35 -5.73
C ASP A 76 -16.40 24.91 -5.54
N GLY A 77 -16.39 24.41 -4.30
CA GLY A 77 -16.85 23.08 -3.93
C GLY A 77 -15.75 22.19 -3.34
N PRO A 78 -16.12 21.08 -2.68
CA PRO A 78 -15.16 20.23 -1.99
C PRO A 78 -14.20 19.56 -2.97
N ALA A 79 -12.90 19.69 -2.71
CA ALA A 79 -11.87 19.07 -3.53
C ALA A 79 -11.33 17.79 -2.88
N LEU A 80 -11.23 16.72 -3.67
CA LEU A 80 -10.65 15.45 -3.21
C LEU A 80 -9.12 15.57 -3.12
N VAL A 81 -8.58 15.51 -1.90
CA VAL A 81 -7.14 15.66 -1.59
C VAL A 81 -6.52 14.41 -0.98
N GLY A 82 -7.31 13.35 -0.79
CA GLY A 82 -6.81 12.07 -0.31
C GLY A 82 -7.82 10.94 -0.46
N VAL A 83 -7.32 9.71 -0.48
CA VAL A 83 -8.12 8.49 -0.64
C VAL A 83 -7.59 7.38 0.26
N ALA A 84 -8.51 6.73 0.98
CA ALA A 84 -8.27 5.50 1.71
C ALA A 84 -9.08 4.35 1.08
N VAL A 85 -8.43 3.20 0.85
CA VAL A 85 -9.06 2.00 0.31
C VAL A 85 -8.86 0.84 1.28
N PHE A 86 -9.97 0.38 1.86
CA PHE A 86 -10.05 -0.81 2.67
C PHE A 86 -10.46 -1.98 1.79
N GLY A 87 -9.50 -2.86 1.54
CA GLY A 87 -9.57 -3.92 0.55
C GLY A 87 -9.71 -5.31 1.13
N ILE A 88 -9.85 -6.23 0.19
CA ILE A 88 -9.95 -7.68 0.39
C ILE A 88 -8.59 -8.27 -0.01
N PRO A 89 -7.75 -8.73 0.94
CA PRO A 89 -6.52 -9.39 0.59
C PRO A 89 -6.80 -10.67 -0.20
N ALA A 90 -5.89 -11.01 -1.11
CA ALA A 90 -6.02 -12.18 -1.99
C ALA A 90 -6.17 -13.52 -1.25
N GLN A 91 -5.81 -13.58 0.04
CA GLN A 91 -6.00 -14.75 0.89
C GLN A 91 -6.57 -14.31 2.24
N ALA A 92 -7.66 -14.94 2.66
CA ALA A 92 -8.32 -14.63 3.94
C ALA A 92 -7.38 -14.77 5.14
N LYS A 93 -6.37 -15.66 5.03
CA LYS A 93 -5.33 -15.88 6.05
C LYS A 93 -4.57 -14.61 6.44
N VAL A 94 -4.51 -13.60 5.57
CA VAL A 94 -3.91 -12.29 5.89
C VAL A 94 -4.66 -11.62 7.05
N LEU A 95 -5.99 -11.79 7.09
CA LEU A 95 -6.87 -11.27 8.13
C LEU A 95 -7.00 -12.25 9.29
N THR A 96 -7.31 -13.52 9.02
CA THR A 96 -7.59 -14.50 10.09
C THR A 96 -6.38 -14.85 10.94
N ALA A 97 -5.15 -14.70 10.43
CA ALA A 97 -3.94 -14.83 11.24
C ALA A 97 -3.80 -13.70 12.28
N VAL A 98 -4.42 -12.53 12.04
CA VAL A 98 -4.40 -11.37 12.93
C VAL A 98 -5.63 -11.36 13.82
N PHE A 99 -6.81 -11.57 13.23
CA PHE A 99 -8.14 -11.50 13.83
C PHE A 99 -8.88 -12.82 13.60
N PRO A 100 -8.56 -13.89 14.36
CA PRO A 100 -9.13 -15.22 14.12
C PRO A 100 -10.65 -15.29 14.36
N ASP A 101 -11.15 -14.41 15.23
CA ASP A 101 -12.54 -14.42 15.68
C ASP A 101 -13.44 -13.47 14.87
N LEU A 102 -12.88 -12.75 13.89
CA LEU A 102 -13.63 -11.85 13.01
C LEU A 102 -13.84 -12.49 11.64
N ALA A 103 -15.07 -12.39 11.11
CA ALA A 103 -15.34 -12.79 9.73
C ALA A 103 -14.48 -11.96 8.75
N PRO A 104 -13.63 -12.60 7.92
CA PRO A 104 -12.81 -11.87 6.96
C PRO A 104 -13.69 -11.19 5.91
N TYR A 105 -13.24 -10.04 5.42
CA TYR A 105 -13.88 -9.25 4.35
C TYR A 105 -15.17 -8.52 4.74
N THR A 106 -15.72 -8.80 5.93
CA THR A 106 -16.92 -8.15 6.46
C THR A 106 -16.66 -7.51 7.81
N GLN A 107 -16.07 -8.23 8.77
CA GLN A 107 -15.72 -7.71 10.08
C GLN A 107 -14.23 -7.34 10.19
N SER A 108 -13.40 -7.81 9.26
CA SER A 108 -12.00 -7.41 9.15
C SER A 108 -11.58 -7.10 7.71
N LEU A 109 -10.75 -6.07 7.53
CA LEU A 109 -10.31 -5.56 6.23
C LEU A 109 -8.80 -5.23 6.22
N GLU A 110 -8.23 -5.07 5.03
CA GLU A 110 -6.88 -4.54 4.84
C GLU A 110 -6.92 -3.06 4.42
N LEU A 111 -6.23 -2.15 5.11
CA LEU A 111 -5.95 -0.83 4.56
C LEU A 111 -4.90 -0.97 3.45
N SER A 112 -5.39 -1.13 2.22
CA SER A 112 -4.60 -1.52 1.05
C SER A 112 -4.01 -0.33 0.30
N ARG A 113 -4.67 0.84 0.34
CA ARG A 113 -4.15 2.10 -0.21
C ARG A 113 -4.51 3.24 0.72
N PHE A 114 -3.55 4.13 0.94
CA PHE A 114 -3.75 5.37 1.68
C PHE A 114 -2.89 6.44 1.02
N VAL A 115 -3.54 7.35 0.29
CA VAL A 115 -2.89 8.28 -0.63
C VAL A 115 -3.35 9.69 -0.30
N LEU A 116 -2.41 10.59 -0.04
CA LEU A 116 -2.66 12.01 0.23
C LEU A 116 -1.91 12.85 -0.78
N GLU A 117 -2.55 13.90 -1.28
CA GLU A 117 -2.01 14.79 -2.31
C GLU A 117 -0.73 15.50 -1.85
N GLY A 118 0.26 15.56 -2.73
CA GLY A 118 1.45 16.39 -2.52
C GLY A 118 1.18 17.89 -2.73
N PRO A 119 2.14 18.76 -2.40
CA PRO A 119 2.02 20.18 -2.67
C PRO A 119 1.80 20.45 -4.16
N ARG A 120 0.94 21.42 -4.49
CA ARG A 120 0.70 21.91 -5.86
C ARG A 120 0.82 23.42 -5.89
N GLY A 121 1.62 23.96 -6.82
CA GLY A 121 1.87 25.41 -6.91
C GLY A 121 2.42 26.02 -5.61
N GLY A 122 3.13 25.24 -4.79
CA GLY A 122 3.63 25.67 -3.47
C GLY A 122 2.64 25.52 -2.31
N ALA A 123 1.35 25.28 -2.57
CA ALA A 123 0.34 25.10 -1.52
C ALA A 123 0.24 23.66 -1.03
N VAL A 124 0.19 23.47 0.29
CA VAL A 124 -0.01 22.17 0.94
C VAL A 124 -1.50 21.96 1.23
N ARG A 125 -2.16 21.12 0.44
CA ARG A 125 -3.61 20.87 0.57
C ARG A 125 -3.95 19.76 1.55
N ALA A 126 -2.99 18.86 1.81
CA ALA A 126 -3.05 17.83 2.84
C ALA A 126 -1.86 18.00 3.80
N PRO A 127 -1.92 18.93 4.78
CA PRO A 127 -0.82 19.21 5.71
C PRO A 127 -0.53 18.01 6.62
N ALA A 128 0.63 18.00 7.27
CA ALA A 128 0.96 16.96 8.25
C ALA A 128 -0.12 16.87 9.34
N ASN A 129 -0.34 15.67 9.88
CA ASN A 129 -1.45 15.27 10.76
C ASN A 129 -2.82 15.07 10.08
N SER A 130 -3.00 15.48 8.82
CA SER A 130 -4.22 15.12 8.08
C SER A 130 -4.37 13.61 7.90
N GLU A 131 -3.27 12.87 7.79
CA GLU A 131 -3.28 11.39 7.69
C GLU A 131 -3.95 10.68 8.87
N SER A 132 -3.58 11.03 10.10
CA SER A 132 -4.04 10.32 11.30
C SER A 132 -5.48 10.71 11.60
N TRP A 133 -5.84 11.98 11.39
CA TRP A 133 -7.23 12.42 11.48
C TRP A 133 -8.11 11.75 10.42
N PHE A 134 -7.68 11.73 9.16
CA PHE A 134 -8.42 11.06 8.08
C PHE A 134 -8.60 9.57 8.36
N LEU A 135 -7.55 8.89 8.83
CA LEU A 135 -7.61 7.47 9.19
C LEU A 135 -8.59 7.22 10.35
N ALA A 136 -8.56 8.05 11.39
CA ALA A 136 -9.50 7.96 12.50
C ALA A 136 -10.96 8.11 12.03
N ARG A 137 -11.21 9.06 11.12
CA ARG A 137 -12.53 9.29 10.53
C ARG A 137 -13.01 8.11 9.69
N CYS A 138 -12.11 7.49 8.93
CA CYS A 138 -12.39 6.24 8.22
C CYS A 138 -12.77 5.10 9.18
N PHE A 139 -12.07 4.98 10.32
CA PHE A 139 -12.37 3.93 11.30
C PHE A 139 -13.76 4.08 11.92
N GLU A 140 -14.23 5.30 12.15
CA GLU A 140 -15.59 5.52 12.66
C GLU A 140 -16.65 5.09 11.64
N HIS A 141 -16.47 5.41 10.35
CA HIS A 141 -17.34 4.90 9.28
C HIS A 141 -17.31 3.37 9.17
N LEU A 142 -16.14 2.75 9.34
CA LEU A 142 -15.98 1.30 9.31
C LEU A 142 -16.64 0.62 10.53
N ALA A 143 -16.47 1.18 11.72
CA ALA A 143 -17.09 0.68 12.93
C ALA A 143 -18.62 0.72 12.85
N ALA A 144 -19.19 1.81 12.29
CA ALA A 144 -20.63 1.92 12.05
C ALA A 144 -21.17 0.83 11.10
N ARG A 145 -20.31 0.24 10.27
CA ARG A 145 -20.63 -0.84 9.33
C ARG A 145 -20.28 -2.25 9.88
N GLY A 146 -19.86 -2.35 11.15
CA GLY A 146 -19.52 -3.63 11.78
C GLY A 146 -18.13 -4.17 11.43
N VAL A 147 -17.24 -3.35 10.86
CA VAL A 147 -15.83 -3.70 10.70
C VAL A 147 -15.10 -3.38 11.99
N ASP A 148 -14.64 -4.40 12.71
CA ASP A 148 -13.97 -4.27 14.01
C ASP A 148 -12.44 -4.29 13.89
N GLY A 149 -11.90 -4.96 12.88
CA GLY A 149 -10.46 -5.16 12.69
C GLY A 149 -9.93 -4.61 11.37
N VAL A 150 -8.80 -3.92 11.39
CA VAL A 150 -8.08 -3.53 10.16
C VAL A 150 -6.62 -3.95 10.27
N VAL A 151 -6.08 -4.58 9.23
CA VAL A 151 -4.64 -4.81 9.08
C VAL A 151 -4.07 -3.84 8.06
N SER A 152 -2.85 -3.37 8.25
CA SER A 152 -2.11 -2.63 7.24
C SER A 152 -0.64 -3.05 7.20
N PHE A 153 -0.01 -2.86 6.05
CA PHE A 153 1.37 -3.21 5.81
C PHE A 153 2.15 -1.98 5.38
N ALA A 154 3.26 -1.71 6.06
CA ALA A 154 4.22 -0.68 5.68
C ALA A 154 5.44 -1.36 5.06
N ASP A 155 5.79 -0.97 3.84
CA ASP A 155 6.92 -1.54 3.13
C ASP A 155 8.16 -0.66 3.34
N PRO A 156 9.15 -1.11 4.13
CA PRO A 156 10.28 -0.29 4.51
C PRO A 156 11.35 -0.20 3.41
N VAL A 157 11.17 -0.87 2.28
CA VAL A 157 12.21 -1.04 1.28
C VAL A 157 12.04 -0.01 0.15
N PRO A 158 13.00 0.90 -0.12
CA PRO A 158 12.95 1.79 -1.26
C PRO A 158 13.01 1.05 -2.61
N ARG A 159 12.42 1.64 -3.65
CA ARG A 159 12.56 1.19 -5.05
C ARG A 159 13.17 2.29 -5.88
N ARG A 160 14.25 1.97 -6.58
CA ARG A 160 15.02 2.88 -7.42
C ARG A 160 15.16 2.31 -8.84
N VAL A 161 15.07 3.17 -9.83
CA VAL A 161 15.23 2.86 -11.26
C VAL A 161 16.07 3.95 -11.89
N GLY A 162 17.19 3.58 -12.53
CA GLY A 162 18.05 4.55 -13.23
C GLY A 162 18.47 5.74 -12.35
N GLY A 163 18.71 5.53 -11.06
CA GLY A 163 19.02 6.60 -10.09
C GLY A 163 17.82 7.35 -9.51
N THR A 164 16.62 7.21 -10.10
CA THR A 164 15.38 7.85 -9.61
C THR A 164 14.72 6.98 -8.54
N THR A 165 14.29 7.59 -7.43
CA THR A 165 13.54 6.90 -6.37
C THR A 165 12.05 6.91 -6.69
N LEU A 166 11.50 5.76 -7.12
CA LEU A 166 10.08 5.60 -7.42
C LEU A 166 9.23 5.50 -6.14
N PHE A 167 9.74 4.73 -5.18
CA PHE A 167 9.11 4.56 -3.88
C PHE A 167 10.18 4.74 -2.81
N PRO A 168 10.03 5.72 -1.90
CA PRO A 168 11.07 5.99 -0.93
C PRO A 168 11.16 4.93 0.15
N GLY A 169 10.11 4.11 0.39
CA GLY A 169 10.01 3.28 1.59
C GLY A 169 9.23 3.98 2.70
N HIS A 170 8.57 3.23 3.56
CA HIS A 170 7.93 3.77 4.76
C HIS A 170 7.80 2.74 5.89
N ILE A 171 7.96 3.21 7.12
CA ILE A 171 7.90 2.39 8.35
C ILE A 171 6.56 2.51 9.09
N GLY A 172 5.52 3.02 8.43
CA GLY A 172 4.20 3.12 9.01
C GLY A 172 4.11 4.09 10.20
N THR A 173 4.88 5.19 10.20
CA THR A 173 4.84 6.23 11.24
C THR A 173 3.41 6.67 11.55
N ILE A 174 2.58 6.82 10.51
CA ILE A 174 1.17 7.19 10.64
C ILE A 174 0.37 6.14 11.42
N TYR A 175 0.72 4.85 11.27
CA TYR A 175 0.07 3.74 11.97
C TYR A 175 0.50 3.71 13.43
N GLN A 176 1.78 3.95 13.69
CA GLN A 176 2.32 4.08 15.05
C GLN A 176 1.63 5.21 15.82
N ALA A 177 1.45 6.37 15.17
CA ALA A 177 0.75 7.54 15.71
C ALA A 177 -0.77 7.31 15.86
N SER A 178 -1.35 6.38 15.11
CA SER A 178 -2.78 6.06 15.13
C SER A 178 -3.10 4.83 15.99
N ASN A 179 -2.27 4.58 17.03
CA ASN A 179 -2.46 3.51 18.02
C ASN A 179 -2.53 2.08 17.44
N ALA A 180 -1.89 1.83 16.30
CA ALA A 180 -1.82 0.48 15.74
C ALA A 180 -0.98 -0.44 16.60
N ARG A 181 -1.41 -1.69 16.81
CA ARG A 181 -0.52 -2.73 17.35
C ARG A 181 0.44 -3.19 16.26
N TYR A 182 1.74 -2.94 16.43
CA TYR A 182 2.75 -3.54 15.57
C TYR A 182 2.92 -5.03 15.92
N THR A 183 2.84 -5.90 14.92
CA THR A 183 2.80 -7.37 15.09
C THR A 183 3.94 -8.08 14.36
N GLY A 184 5.04 -7.36 14.13
CA GLY A 184 6.20 -7.85 13.38
C GLY A 184 6.00 -7.75 11.87
N ARG A 185 6.74 -8.59 11.12
CA ARG A 185 6.74 -8.59 9.66
C ARG A 185 5.74 -9.60 9.07
N GLY A 186 5.29 -9.31 7.86
CA GLY A 186 4.68 -10.31 6.99
C GLY A 186 5.72 -11.32 6.47
N THR A 187 5.27 -12.28 5.67
CA THR A 187 6.14 -13.32 5.12
C THR A 187 7.25 -12.74 4.25
N ALA A 188 8.49 -13.01 4.65
CA ALA A 188 9.69 -12.75 3.85
C ALA A 188 9.59 -13.50 2.51
N ARG A 189 10.09 -12.89 1.44
CA ARG A 189 9.92 -13.43 0.08
C ARG A 189 11.03 -12.95 -0.84
N THR A 190 11.23 -13.69 -1.92
CA THR A 190 12.02 -13.20 -3.06
C THR A 190 11.08 -12.51 -4.05
N LEU A 191 11.37 -11.26 -4.36
CA LEU A 191 10.66 -10.49 -5.37
C LEU A 191 11.34 -10.67 -6.73
N THR A 192 10.53 -10.71 -7.79
CA THR A 192 11.00 -10.48 -9.16
C THR A 192 10.77 -9.01 -9.46
N VAL A 193 11.83 -8.22 -9.50
CA VAL A 193 11.81 -6.78 -9.77
C VAL A 193 12.11 -6.58 -11.25
N LEU A 194 11.22 -5.87 -11.95
CA LEU A 194 11.38 -5.54 -13.36
C LEU A 194 12.24 -4.26 -13.50
N PRO A 195 12.79 -3.97 -14.70
CA PRO A 195 13.60 -2.77 -14.93
C PRO A 195 12.88 -1.46 -14.63
N ASP A 196 11.55 -1.45 -14.79
CA ASP A 196 10.69 -0.33 -14.42
C ASP A 196 10.51 -0.17 -12.90
N GLY A 197 11.23 -0.95 -12.09
CA GLY A 197 11.27 -0.90 -10.62
C GLY A 197 10.08 -1.53 -9.93
N THR A 198 9.09 -1.99 -10.69
CA THR A 198 7.93 -2.66 -10.13
C THR A 198 8.22 -4.13 -9.84
N THR A 199 7.34 -4.76 -9.07
CA THR A 199 7.42 -6.19 -8.79
C THR A 199 6.45 -6.99 -9.66
N LEU A 200 6.96 -8.04 -10.31
CA LEU A 200 6.14 -9.09 -10.90
C LEU A 200 5.83 -10.17 -9.84
N THR A 201 4.59 -10.19 -9.35
CA THR A 201 4.19 -11.10 -8.27
C THR A 201 4.22 -12.57 -8.69
N ALA A 202 4.43 -13.47 -7.73
CA ALA A 202 4.37 -14.93 -7.97
C ALA A 202 3.02 -15.36 -8.57
N ARG A 203 1.91 -14.71 -8.18
CA ARG A 203 0.60 -14.97 -8.77
C ARG A 203 0.52 -14.55 -10.23
N ALA A 204 1.10 -13.40 -10.59
CA ALA A 204 1.16 -12.95 -11.98
C ALA A 204 2.00 -13.91 -12.84
N GLN A 205 3.13 -14.39 -12.32
CA GLN A 205 3.95 -15.42 -12.98
C GLN A 205 3.16 -16.73 -13.16
N GLN A 206 2.41 -17.14 -12.13
CA GLN A 206 1.59 -18.35 -12.20
C GLN A 206 0.49 -18.24 -13.26
N LYS A 207 -0.14 -17.07 -13.39
CA LYS A 207 -1.13 -16.83 -14.46
C LYS A 207 -0.53 -17.08 -15.84
N VAL A 208 0.70 -16.64 -16.10
CA VAL A 208 1.40 -16.91 -17.36
C VAL A 208 1.65 -18.41 -17.53
N ARG A 209 2.29 -19.06 -16.55
CA ARG A 209 2.62 -20.49 -16.61
C ARG A 209 1.41 -21.37 -16.91
N ALA A 210 0.28 -21.08 -16.24
CA ALA A 210 -0.95 -21.85 -16.37
C ALA A 210 -1.96 -21.27 -17.38
N ARG A 211 -1.58 -20.22 -18.14
CA ARG A 211 -2.47 -19.49 -19.08
C ARG A 211 -3.82 -19.09 -18.49
N GLU A 212 -3.81 -18.69 -17.23
CA GLU A 212 -5.03 -18.30 -16.54
C GLU A 212 -5.47 -16.88 -16.93
N GLN A 213 -6.73 -16.55 -16.64
CA GLN A 213 -7.30 -15.22 -16.88
C GLN A 213 -6.40 -14.09 -16.36
N GLY A 214 -6.06 -13.18 -17.26
CA GLY A 214 -5.16 -12.05 -17.03
C GLY A 214 -3.69 -12.30 -17.38
N HIS A 215 -3.31 -13.49 -17.87
CA HIS A 215 -1.93 -13.76 -18.32
C HIS A 215 -1.49 -12.82 -19.44
N GLY A 216 -2.35 -12.54 -20.44
CA GLY A 216 -2.00 -11.67 -21.56
C GLY A 216 -1.65 -10.24 -21.17
N TYR A 217 -2.15 -9.73 -20.03
CA TYR A 217 -1.69 -8.43 -19.50
C TYR A 217 -0.23 -8.48 -19.04
N VAL A 218 0.15 -9.58 -18.37
CA VAL A 218 1.53 -9.80 -17.93
C VAL A 218 2.45 -9.96 -19.13
N GLU A 219 2.03 -10.70 -20.14
CA GLU A 219 2.80 -10.90 -21.37
C GLU A 219 3.06 -9.59 -22.11
N ARG A 220 1.99 -8.82 -22.40
CA ARG A 220 2.11 -7.50 -23.03
C ARG A 220 3.04 -6.57 -22.27
N ARG A 221 3.01 -6.64 -20.95
CA ARG A 221 3.89 -5.84 -20.10
C ARG A 221 5.36 -6.23 -20.27
N LEU A 222 5.68 -7.52 -20.25
CA LEU A 222 7.06 -7.98 -20.46
C LEU A 222 7.55 -7.66 -21.87
N ILE A 223 6.68 -7.80 -22.88
CA ILE A 223 6.98 -7.42 -24.27
C ILE A 223 7.26 -5.92 -24.37
N ALA A 224 6.45 -5.07 -23.73
CA ALA A 224 6.69 -3.63 -23.69
C ALA A 224 8.01 -3.23 -22.99
N LEU A 225 8.55 -4.11 -22.15
CA LEU A 225 9.86 -3.96 -21.52
C LEU A 225 11.01 -4.58 -22.34
N GLY A 226 10.72 -5.11 -23.53
CA GLY A 226 11.70 -5.67 -24.46
C GLY A 226 11.76 -7.19 -24.54
N ALA A 227 10.83 -7.93 -23.91
CA ALA A 227 10.76 -9.38 -24.08
C ALA A 227 10.30 -9.77 -25.49
N THR A 228 10.84 -10.88 -25.99
CA THR A 228 10.42 -11.49 -27.24
C THR A 228 8.97 -11.98 -27.16
N VAL A 229 8.19 -11.77 -28.23
CA VAL A 229 6.81 -12.26 -28.32
C VAL A 229 6.79 -13.80 -28.29
N PRO A 230 5.91 -14.45 -27.50
CA PRO A 230 5.83 -15.91 -27.43
C PRO A 230 5.52 -16.52 -28.80
N ARG A 231 6.22 -17.61 -29.16
CA ARG A 231 5.95 -18.34 -30.40
C ARG A 231 4.69 -19.21 -30.24
N ALA A 232 4.00 -19.47 -31.35
CA ALA A 232 2.87 -20.40 -31.35
C ALA A 232 3.31 -21.78 -30.83
N GLY A 233 2.57 -22.32 -29.87
CA GLY A 233 2.87 -23.63 -29.26
C GLY A 233 4.02 -23.64 -28.24
N GLN A 234 4.69 -22.52 -27.99
CA GLN A 234 5.75 -22.44 -26.98
C GLN A 234 5.18 -22.71 -25.57
N ASP A 235 5.96 -23.44 -24.76
CA ASP A 235 5.64 -23.62 -23.35
C ASP A 235 5.66 -22.27 -22.61
N PRO A 236 4.60 -21.90 -21.87
CA PRO A 236 4.54 -20.60 -21.18
C PRO A 236 5.56 -20.43 -20.06
N ALA A 237 5.97 -21.51 -19.39
CA ALA A 237 6.97 -21.42 -18.34
C ALA A 237 8.36 -21.16 -18.92
N ASP A 238 8.70 -21.83 -20.03
CA ASP A 238 9.94 -21.58 -20.77
C ASP A 238 9.98 -20.16 -21.33
N TRP A 239 8.87 -19.71 -21.95
CA TRP A 239 8.77 -18.33 -22.43
C TRP A 239 8.95 -17.32 -21.30
N LEU A 240 8.27 -17.51 -20.16
CA LEU A 240 8.37 -16.58 -19.03
C LEU A 240 9.80 -16.51 -18.47
N ALA A 241 10.50 -17.65 -18.40
CA ALA A 241 11.88 -17.69 -17.94
C ALA A 241 12.80 -16.90 -18.89
N ALA A 242 12.67 -17.09 -20.20
CA ALA A 242 13.41 -16.35 -21.20
C ALA A 242 13.08 -14.84 -21.17
N ALA A 243 11.79 -14.48 -21.15
CA ALA A 243 11.33 -13.11 -21.10
C ALA A 243 11.85 -12.36 -19.87
N LEU A 244 11.87 -12.99 -18.69
CA LEU A 244 12.42 -12.38 -17.46
C LEU A 244 13.93 -12.16 -17.57
N HIS A 245 14.65 -13.04 -18.25
CA HIS A 245 16.08 -12.85 -18.51
C HIS A 245 16.32 -11.72 -19.52
N GLU A 246 15.60 -11.70 -20.64
CA GLU A 246 15.72 -10.70 -21.71
C GLU A 246 15.46 -9.28 -21.21
N VAL A 247 14.41 -9.08 -20.40
CA VAL A 247 14.14 -7.76 -19.81
C VAL A 247 15.11 -7.42 -18.70
N GLY A 248 15.99 -8.32 -18.25
CA GLY A 248 16.90 -8.05 -17.14
C GLY A 248 16.20 -7.97 -15.78
N ALA A 249 15.17 -8.79 -15.55
CA ALA A 249 14.48 -8.84 -14.26
C ALA A 249 15.42 -9.35 -13.15
N ALA A 250 15.43 -8.65 -12.02
CA ALA A 250 16.26 -8.99 -10.87
C ALA A 250 15.47 -9.83 -9.85
N ARG A 251 16.13 -10.83 -9.26
CA ARG A 251 15.64 -11.52 -8.06
C ARG A 251 16.20 -10.85 -6.83
N VAL A 252 15.33 -10.49 -5.90
CA VAL A 252 15.70 -9.64 -4.76
C VAL A 252 15.07 -10.15 -3.47
N ARG A 253 15.85 -10.27 -2.39
CA ARG A 253 15.35 -10.73 -1.08
C ARG A 253 14.65 -9.57 -0.36
N HIS A 254 13.45 -9.83 0.13
CA HIS A 254 12.64 -8.87 0.88
C HIS A 254 12.26 -9.45 2.24
N GLY A 255 12.59 -8.74 3.33
CA GLY A 255 12.37 -9.18 4.72
C GLY A 255 10.89 -9.29 5.12
N GLY A 256 10.00 -8.74 4.30
CA GLY A 256 8.56 -8.69 4.55
C GLY A 256 8.15 -7.31 5.06
N CYS A 257 6.96 -6.86 4.67
CA CYS A 257 6.42 -5.58 5.10
C CYS A 257 6.12 -5.61 6.61
N LEU A 258 6.29 -4.47 7.28
CA LEU A 258 5.92 -4.26 8.68
C LEU A 258 4.40 -4.32 8.82
N ARG A 259 3.87 -5.14 9.72
CA ARG A 259 2.44 -5.40 9.88
C ARG A 259 1.87 -4.69 11.10
N TYR A 260 0.79 -3.95 10.87
CA TYR A 260 0.07 -3.18 11.87
C TYR A 260 -1.37 -3.63 11.95
N ALA A 261 -1.88 -3.82 13.17
CA ALA A 261 -3.24 -4.23 13.43
C ALA A 261 -3.97 -3.11 14.19
N PHE A 262 -5.18 -2.80 13.76
CA PHE A 262 -6.05 -1.80 14.35
C PHE A 262 -7.35 -2.44 14.79
N THR A 263 -7.93 -1.89 15.84
CA THR A 263 -9.34 -2.04 16.16
C THR A 263 -10.03 -0.71 15.88
N THR A 264 -11.15 -0.73 15.17
CA THR A 264 -11.76 0.50 14.60
C THR A 264 -12.48 1.36 15.64
N SER A 265 -12.88 0.80 16.77
CA SER A 265 -13.62 1.50 17.82
C SER A 265 -13.16 1.11 19.22
N ARG A 266 -13.58 1.88 20.24
CA ARG A 266 -13.36 1.51 21.65
C ARG A 266 -14.01 0.18 22.01
N THR A 267 -15.18 -0.11 21.44
CA THR A 267 -15.88 -1.38 21.64
C THR A 267 -15.10 -2.53 21.01
N ALA A 268 -14.67 -2.37 19.76
CA ALA A 268 -13.83 -3.35 19.07
C ALA A 268 -12.55 -3.63 19.87
N ARG A 269 -11.90 -2.60 20.42
CA ARG A 269 -10.69 -2.75 21.25
C ARG A 269 -10.88 -3.65 22.46
N ARG A 270 -12.07 -3.68 23.06
CA ARG A 270 -12.38 -4.50 24.24
C ARG A 270 -12.75 -5.94 23.89
N ARG A 271 -13.30 -6.18 22.70
CA ARG A 271 -13.90 -7.46 22.30
C ARG A 271 -13.07 -8.24 21.27
N THR A 272 -12.27 -7.54 20.48
CA THR A 272 -11.51 -8.14 19.39
C THR A 272 -10.18 -8.66 19.90
N ARG A 273 -9.97 -9.97 19.75
CA ARG A 273 -8.67 -10.59 19.96
C ARG A 273 -7.76 -10.31 18.76
N ILE A 274 -6.59 -9.71 19.02
CA ILE A 274 -5.47 -9.72 18.08
C ILE A 274 -4.58 -10.90 18.47
N ALA A 275 -4.53 -11.94 17.65
CA ALA A 275 -3.83 -13.20 17.95
C ALA A 275 -2.32 -13.04 18.02
N LEU A 276 -1.76 -12.09 17.26
CA LEU A 276 -0.33 -11.90 17.15
C LEU A 276 0.21 -11.01 18.29
N PRO A 277 1.38 -11.35 18.85
CA PRO A 277 1.97 -10.57 19.92
C PRO A 277 2.31 -9.14 19.45
N GLY A 278 2.18 -8.20 20.37
CA GLY A 278 2.59 -6.82 20.12
C GLY A 278 4.11 -6.74 20.22
N ARG A 279 4.73 -5.94 19.37
CA ARG A 279 6.17 -5.68 19.39
C ARG A 279 6.41 -4.17 19.50
N PRO A 280 7.57 -3.74 20.04
CA PRO A 280 7.97 -2.35 20.00
C PRO A 280 8.02 -1.82 18.57
N TYR A 281 7.59 -0.58 18.37
CA TYR A 281 7.66 0.03 17.04
C TYR A 281 9.09 0.10 16.52
N VAL A 282 9.24 -0.08 15.21
CA VAL A 282 10.53 0.06 14.52
C VAL A 282 10.98 1.51 14.62
N LYS A 283 12.07 1.75 15.34
CA LYS A 283 12.72 3.07 15.54
C LYS A 283 14.16 3.12 15.05
N THR A 284 14.70 1.99 14.61
CA THR A 284 15.98 1.85 13.94
C THR A 284 15.80 0.97 12.72
N ILE A 285 16.68 1.11 11.73
CA ILE A 285 16.75 0.11 10.65
C ILE A 285 16.99 -1.24 11.32
N ASP A 286 16.09 -2.21 11.09
CA ASP A 286 16.37 -3.59 11.42
C ASP A 286 17.59 -3.98 10.59
N GLN A 287 18.78 -3.95 11.19
CA GLN A 287 19.90 -4.70 10.69
C GLN A 287 19.61 -6.17 11.00
N ALA A 288 18.74 -6.79 10.19
CA ALA A 288 18.53 -8.22 10.20
C ALA A 288 18.28 -8.66 8.74
N ALA A 289 19.04 -9.61 8.18
CA ALA A 289 19.76 -10.71 8.82
C ALA A 289 21.18 -10.88 8.26
#